data_AF-A0A4Y2K5H6-F1
#
_entry.id   AF-A0A4Y2K5H6-F1
#
_cell.length_a   1.000
_cell.length_b   1.000
_cell.length_c   1.000
_cell.angle_alpha   90.00
_cell.angle_beta   90.00
_cell.angle_gamma   90.00
#
_symmetry.space_group_name_H-M   'P 1'
#
loop_
_entity.id
_entity.type
_entity.pdbx_description
1 polymer ?
#
loop_
_entity_poly.entity_id
_entity_poly.type
_entity_poly.pdbx_seq_one_letter_code
_entity_poly.pdbx_strand_id
1 'polypeptide(L)'
;MKQFYSLCLQLYLRKSIYRYARNYLLSLCVENVDEVVEFAFRGVELNFDVLTLPIVARFYANSAANFLFTDGFLRMHNAEDLALAYARAMVDCARVSLNSDPTSKFQVLADGFVNYFDSLGLATKEKYPFLEYYVGNEWFVAAVNYRCF
;
A
#
# COMPACT_ATOMS: atom_id res chain seq x y z
N MET A 1 5.16 17.37 24.32
CA MET A 1 4.19 16.25 24.33
C MET A 1 3.75 15.80 22.93
N LYS A 2 3.28 16.67 22.02
CA LYS A 2 2.83 16.26 20.66
C LYS A 2 3.90 15.52 19.81
N GLN A 3 5.17 15.88 19.96
CA GLN A 3 6.28 15.31 19.16
C GLN A 3 6.66 13.87 19.57
N PHE A 4 6.48 13.51 20.84
CA PHE A 4 6.76 12.16 21.36
C PHE A 4 5.67 11.15 20.93
N TYR A 5 4.40 11.59 20.93
CA TYR A 5 3.29 10.79 20.41
C TYR A 5 3.43 10.52 18.90
N SER A 6 3.91 11.51 18.13
CA SER A 6 4.20 11.36 16.70
C SER A 6 5.23 10.27 16.44
N LEU A 7 6.36 10.27 17.17
CA LEU A 7 7.44 9.31 16.96
C LEU A 7 7.03 7.87 17.33
N CYS A 8 6.31 7.69 18.45
CA CYS A 8 5.77 6.40 18.86
C CYS A 8 4.75 5.85 17.86
N LEU A 9 3.86 6.71 17.35
CA LEU A 9 2.85 6.33 16.36
C LEU A 9 3.51 5.93 15.03
N GLN A 10 4.55 6.65 14.59
CA GLN A 10 5.32 6.32 13.39
C GLN A 10 6.08 5.00 13.50
N LEU A 11 6.75 4.75 14.63
CA LEU A 11 7.43 3.47 14.88
C LEU A 11 6.44 2.31 14.96
N TYR A 12 5.25 2.55 15.51
CA TYR A 12 4.17 1.57 15.57
C TYR A 12 3.58 1.27 14.20
N LEU A 13 3.28 2.30 13.40
CA LEU A 13 2.83 2.17 12.01
C LEU A 13 3.87 1.44 11.15
N ARG A 14 5.15 1.79 11.28
CA ARG A 14 6.25 1.10 10.59
C ARG A 14 6.25 -0.39 10.89
N LYS A 15 6.27 -0.77 12.18
CA LYS A 15 6.28 -2.19 12.57
C LYS A 15 5.02 -2.92 12.13
N SER A 16 3.87 -2.25 12.17
CA SER A 16 2.58 -2.84 11.82
C SER A 16 2.47 -3.08 10.32
N ILE A 17 2.83 -2.09 9.49
CA ILE A 17 2.80 -2.20 8.03
C ILE A 17 3.83 -3.22 7.54
N TYR A 18 5.06 -3.18 8.06
CA TYR A 18 6.10 -4.16 7.72
C TYR A 18 5.64 -5.58 8.05
N ARG A 19 5.13 -5.79 9.27
CA ARG A 19 4.65 -7.11 9.71
C ARG A 19 3.46 -7.58 8.88
N TYR A 20 2.54 -6.68 8.55
CA TYR A 20 1.39 -6.99 7.70
C TYR A 20 1.85 -7.47 6.32
N ALA A 21 2.66 -6.67 5.61
CA ALA A 21 3.16 -7.02 4.28
C ALA A 21 3.96 -8.33 4.31
N ARG A 22 4.84 -8.50 5.30
CA ARG A 22 5.62 -9.73 5.49
C ARG A 22 4.74 -10.95 5.67
N ASN A 23 3.75 -10.89 6.56
CA ASN A 23 2.85 -12.01 6.82
C ASN A 23 2.03 -12.34 5.58
N TYR A 24 1.59 -11.32 4.84
CA TYR A 24 0.84 -11.50 3.61
C TYR A 24 1.67 -12.18 2.53
N LEU A 25 2.89 -11.70 2.27
CA LEU A 25 3.81 -12.31 1.30
C LEU A 25 4.19 -13.75 1.66
N LEU A 26 4.38 -14.04 2.96
CA LEU A 26 4.58 -15.41 3.44
C LEU A 26 3.36 -16.30 3.14
N SER A 27 2.14 -15.77 3.29
CA SER A 27 0.91 -16.52 2.96
C SER A 27 0.79 -16.84 1.47
N LEU A 28 1.42 -16.02 0.62
CA LEU A 28 1.54 -16.27 -0.82
C LEU A 28 2.72 -17.19 -1.18
N CYS A 29 3.50 -17.68 -0.22
CA CYS A 29 4.71 -18.46 -0.46
C CYS A 29 5.76 -17.71 -1.32
N VAL A 30 5.85 -16.38 -1.17
CA VAL A 30 6.90 -15.57 -1.80
C VAL A 30 8.26 -15.89 -1.15
N GLU A 31 9.29 -16.03 -1.98
CA GLU A 31 10.68 -16.18 -1.51
C GLU A 31 11.31 -14.81 -1.22
N ASN A 32 12.33 -14.77 -0.36
CA ASN A 32 13.04 -13.54 0.01
C ASN A 32 12.13 -12.41 0.54
N VAL A 33 11.07 -12.78 1.27
CA VAL A 33 10.05 -11.84 1.79
C VAL A 33 10.67 -10.64 2.50
N ASP A 34 11.65 -10.88 3.37
CA ASP A 34 12.27 -9.82 4.17
C ASP A 34 12.95 -8.77 3.27
N GLU A 35 13.58 -9.18 2.16
CA GLU A 35 14.21 -8.27 1.20
C GLU A 35 13.18 -7.49 0.38
N VAL A 36 12.09 -8.15 -0.04
CA VAL A 36 11.00 -7.51 -0.81
C VAL A 36 10.30 -6.44 0.03
N VAL A 37 9.96 -6.76 1.28
CA VAL A 37 9.32 -5.81 2.21
C VAL A 37 10.29 -4.69 2.55
N GLU A 38 11.56 -4.97 2.81
CA GLU A 38 12.56 -3.94 3.08
C GLU A 38 12.69 -2.98 1.89
N PHE A 39 12.74 -3.52 0.66
CA PHE A 39 12.75 -2.69 -0.55
C PHE A 39 11.51 -1.79 -0.65
N ALA A 40 10.32 -2.35 -0.41
CA ALA A 40 9.07 -1.61 -0.50
C ALA A 40 9.01 -0.45 0.51
N PHE A 41 9.51 -0.64 1.74
CA PHE A 41 9.32 0.33 2.81
C PHE A 41 10.54 1.21 3.14
N ARG A 42 11.73 0.92 2.60
CA ARG A 42 12.96 1.72 2.86
C ARG A 42 12.81 3.21 2.55
N GLY A 43 12.04 3.56 1.52
CA GLY A 43 11.82 4.97 1.14
C GLY A 43 10.95 5.75 2.13
N VAL A 44 10.10 5.03 2.86
CA VAL A 44 9.12 5.58 3.81
C VAL A 44 9.75 5.87 5.16
N GLU A 45 10.73 5.06 5.57
CA GLU A 45 11.33 5.11 6.90
C GLU A 45 11.77 6.52 7.32
N LEU A 46 12.33 7.29 6.37
CA LEU A 46 12.85 8.64 6.59
C LEU A 46 11.79 9.76 6.43
N ASN A 47 10.55 9.39 6.11
CA ASN A 47 9.49 10.31 5.65
C ASN A 47 8.11 9.97 6.24
N PHE A 48 8.07 9.22 7.35
CA PHE A 48 6.82 8.82 7.99
C PHE A 48 5.99 10.00 8.52
N ASP A 49 6.61 11.17 8.71
CA ASP A 49 5.97 12.41 9.13
C ASP A 49 5.10 13.06 8.06
N VAL A 50 5.36 12.78 6.78
CA VAL A 50 4.55 13.30 5.67
C VAL A 50 3.42 12.35 5.24
N LEU A 51 3.24 11.21 5.90
CA LEU A 51 2.21 10.21 5.56
C LEU A 51 0.82 10.60 6.04
N THR A 52 0.27 11.67 5.46
CA THR A 52 -1.15 11.97 5.62
C THR A 52 -2.00 10.92 4.89
N LEU A 53 -3.22 10.70 5.35
CA LEU A 53 -4.15 9.75 4.73
C LEU A 53 -4.35 9.99 3.22
N PRO A 54 -4.51 11.24 2.72
CA PRO A 54 -4.61 11.49 1.28
C PRO A 54 -3.36 11.08 0.49
N ILE A 55 -2.17 11.27 1.07
CA ILE A 55 -0.90 10.86 0.45
C ILE A 55 -0.84 9.34 0.33
N VAL A 56 -1.20 8.61 1.39
CA VAL A 56 -1.22 7.14 1.37
C VAL A 56 -2.27 6.59 0.41
N ALA A 57 -3.46 7.21 0.33
CA ALA A 57 -4.48 6.80 -0.62
C ALA A 57 -4.02 6.99 -2.08
N ARG A 58 -3.41 8.14 -2.38
CA ARG A 58 -2.87 8.43 -3.72
C ARG A 58 -1.72 7.49 -4.08
N PHE A 59 -0.87 7.22 -3.11
CA PHE A 59 0.22 6.26 -3.21
C PHE A 59 -0.28 4.89 -3.68
N TYR A 60 -1.22 4.28 -2.96
CA TYR A 60 -1.73 2.95 -3.33
C TYR A 60 -2.43 2.96 -4.69
N ALA A 61 -3.14 4.04 -5.03
CA ALA A 61 -3.81 4.16 -6.34
C ALA A 61 -2.79 4.23 -7.48
N ASN A 62 -1.73 5.02 -7.32
CA ASN A 62 -0.65 5.12 -8.30
C ASN A 62 0.11 3.80 -8.45
N SER A 63 0.46 3.14 -7.34
CA SER A 63 1.13 1.83 -7.37
C SER A 63 0.28 0.82 -8.12
N ALA A 64 -1.03 0.80 -7.87
CA ALA A 64 -1.94 -0.10 -8.56
C ALA A 64 -2.01 0.20 -10.06
N ALA A 65 -2.19 1.46 -10.43
CA ALA A 65 -2.25 1.87 -11.84
C ALA A 65 -0.97 1.53 -12.60
N ASN A 66 0.20 1.86 -12.03
CA ASN A 66 1.51 1.63 -12.66
C ASN A 66 1.82 0.14 -12.83
N PHE A 67 1.50 -0.68 -11.82
CA PHE A 67 1.65 -2.13 -11.92
C PHE A 67 0.71 -2.70 -12.99
N LEU A 68 -0.59 -2.39 -12.94
CA LEU A 68 -1.55 -2.92 -13.90
C LEU A 68 -1.25 -2.50 -15.34
N PHE A 69 -0.76 -1.27 -15.53
CA PHE A 69 -0.32 -0.79 -16.84
C PHE A 69 0.87 -1.60 -17.35
N THR A 70 1.87 -1.83 -16.50
CA THR A 70 3.08 -2.56 -16.89
C THR A 70 2.83 -4.06 -17.11
N ASP A 71 1.98 -4.67 -16.29
CA ASP A 71 1.54 -6.08 -16.45
C ASP A 71 0.63 -6.26 -17.69
N GLY A 72 0.23 -5.17 -18.36
CA GLY A 72 -0.62 -5.18 -19.55
C GLY A 72 -2.10 -5.46 -19.27
N PHE A 73 -2.48 -5.47 -17.98
CA PHE A 73 -3.84 -5.68 -17.49
C PHE A 73 -4.69 -4.42 -17.65
N LEU A 74 -4.13 -3.24 -17.34
CA LEU A 74 -4.78 -1.94 -17.55
C LEU A 74 -4.62 -1.51 -19.02
N ARG A 75 -5.76 -1.23 -19.66
CA ARG A 75 -5.89 -0.77 -21.04
C ARG A 75 -6.94 0.34 -21.10
N MET A 76 -6.94 1.10 -22.18
CA MET A 76 -7.87 2.24 -22.32
C MET A 76 -9.35 1.85 -22.17
N HIS A 77 -9.74 0.66 -22.62
CA HIS A 77 -11.13 0.22 -22.62
C HIS A 77 -11.62 -0.35 -21.27
N ASN A 78 -10.71 -0.68 -20.34
CA ASN A 78 -11.09 -1.23 -19.02
C ASN A 78 -10.66 -0.34 -17.85
N ALA A 79 -10.09 0.84 -18.12
CA ALA A 79 -9.59 1.74 -17.08
C ALA A 79 -10.68 2.19 -16.10
N GLU A 80 -11.89 2.49 -16.60
CA GLU A 80 -13.02 2.89 -15.77
C GLU A 80 -13.48 1.75 -14.85
N ASP A 81 -13.63 0.54 -15.39
CA ASP A 81 -14.04 -0.64 -14.63
C ASP A 81 -13.01 -0.99 -13.53
N LEU A 82 -11.72 -0.88 -13.83
CA LEU A 82 -10.64 -1.10 -12.87
C LEU A 82 -10.62 -0.04 -11.76
N ALA A 83 -10.81 1.23 -12.12
CA ALA A 83 -10.91 2.31 -11.14
C ALA A 83 -12.12 2.13 -10.22
N LEU A 84 -13.26 1.70 -10.77
CA LEU A 84 -14.47 1.42 -10.01
C LEU A 84 -14.29 0.21 -9.08
N ALA A 85 -13.66 -0.87 -9.57
CA ALA A 85 -13.36 -2.04 -8.76
C ALA A 85 -12.41 -1.70 -7.60
N TYR A 86 -11.38 -0.89 -7.86
CA TYR A 86 -10.46 -0.38 -6.84
C TYR A 86 -11.21 0.43 -5.77
N ALA A 87 -12.05 1.38 -6.20
CA ALA A 87 -12.84 2.19 -5.27
C ALA A 87 -13.80 1.35 -4.42
N ARG A 88 -14.44 0.32 -5.01
CA ARG A 88 -15.31 -0.61 -4.30
C ARG A 88 -14.56 -1.41 -3.24
N ALA A 89 -13.39 -1.95 -3.58
CA ALA A 89 -12.55 -2.67 -2.62
C ALA A 89 -12.21 -1.81 -1.39
N MET A 90 -11.90 -0.53 -1.60
CA MET A 90 -11.65 0.42 -0.51
C MET A 90 -12.89 0.67 0.35
N VAL A 91 -14.05 0.88 -0.28
CA VAL A 91 -15.32 1.12 0.44
C VAL A 91 -15.74 -0.10 1.25
N ASP A 92 -15.61 -1.30 0.69
CA ASP A 92 -16.01 -2.54 1.36
C ASP A 92 -15.09 -2.85 2.55
N CYS A 93 -13.78 -2.64 2.42
CA CYS A 93 -12.86 -2.70 3.56
C CYS A 93 -13.19 -1.64 4.63
N ALA A 94 -13.47 -0.41 4.22
CA ALA A 94 -13.82 0.65 5.17
C ALA A 94 -15.08 0.32 5.98
N ARG A 95 -16.09 -0.30 5.36
CA ARG A 95 -17.32 -0.71 6.05
C ARG A 95 -17.09 -1.74 7.16
N VAL A 96 -16.10 -2.61 6.97
CA VAL A 96 -15.83 -3.72 7.89
C VAL A 96 -14.81 -3.33 8.96
N SER A 97 -13.74 -2.63 8.58
CA SER A 97 -12.55 -2.49 9.42
C SER A 97 -12.37 -1.09 10.01
N LEU A 98 -13.07 -0.07 9.51
CA LEU A 98 -12.94 1.29 10.03
C LEU A 98 -13.56 1.39 11.43
N ASN A 99 -12.78 1.91 12.38
CA ASN A 99 -13.21 2.06 13.76
C ASN A 99 -12.63 3.34 14.39
N SER A 100 -12.79 3.51 15.70
CA SER A 100 -12.33 4.71 16.42
C SER A 100 -10.80 4.83 16.53
N ASP A 101 -10.04 3.75 16.27
CA ASP A 101 -8.59 3.79 16.19
C ASP A 101 -8.16 4.57 14.93
N PRO A 102 -7.39 5.67 15.07
CA PRO A 102 -6.90 6.43 13.92
C PRO A 102 -6.02 5.62 12.96
N THR A 103 -5.39 4.53 13.42
CA THR A 103 -4.59 3.64 12.58
C THR A 103 -5.43 2.75 11.67
N SER A 104 -6.71 2.51 12.02
CA SER A 104 -7.63 1.68 11.22
C SER A 104 -7.81 2.21 9.80
N LYS A 105 -7.68 3.52 9.59
CA LYS A 105 -7.76 4.15 8.26
C LYS A 105 -6.64 3.70 7.33
N PHE A 106 -5.42 3.56 7.85
CA PHE A 106 -4.27 3.09 7.06
C PHE A 106 -4.39 1.59 6.78
N GLN A 107 -4.87 0.82 7.76
CA GLN A 107 -5.14 -0.59 7.58
C GLN A 107 -6.22 -0.83 6.51
N VAL A 108 -7.32 -0.06 6.53
CA VAL A 108 -8.36 -0.11 5.49
C VAL A 108 -7.80 0.11 4.08
N LEU A 109 -6.87 1.06 3.92
CA LEU A 109 -6.22 1.29 2.62
C LEU A 109 -5.33 0.12 2.19
N ALA A 110 -4.57 -0.46 3.11
CA ALA A 110 -3.73 -1.63 2.83
C ALA A 110 -4.59 -2.86 2.48
N ASP A 111 -5.60 -3.16 3.30
CA ASP A 111 -6.52 -4.29 3.09
C ASP A 111 -7.30 -4.12 1.78
N GLY A 112 -7.78 -2.91 1.48
CA GLY A 112 -8.48 -2.62 0.23
C GLY A 112 -7.59 -2.78 -1.01
N PHE A 113 -6.33 -2.41 -0.92
CA PHE A 113 -5.34 -2.64 -1.97
C PHE A 113 -5.10 -4.14 -2.19
N VAL A 114 -4.90 -4.91 -1.12
CA VAL A 114 -4.74 -6.37 -1.18
C VAL A 114 -5.96 -7.03 -1.80
N ASN A 115 -7.15 -6.77 -1.24
CA ASN A 115 -8.41 -7.36 -1.70
C ASN A 115 -8.70 -7.03 -3.17
N TYR A 116 -8.31 -5.85 -3.63
CA TYR A 116 -8.40 -5.49 -5.04
C TYR A 116 -7.57 -6.44 -5.92
N PHE A 117 -6.30 -6.66 -5.60
CA PHE A 117 -5.44 -7.58 -6.37
C PHE A 117 -5.87 -9.04 -6.26
N ASP A 118 -6.38 -9.46 -5.10
CA ASP A 118 -6.99 -10.77 -4.92
C ASP A 118 -8.20 -10.95 -5.85
N SER A 119 -9.08 -9.95 -5.92
CA SER A 119 -10.27 -9.99 -6.77
C SER A 119 -9.95 -10.09 -8.27
N LEU A 120 -8.78 -9.61 -8.68
CA LEU A 120 -8.29 -9.71 -10.05
C LEU A 120 -7.52 -11.01 -10.32
N GLY A 121 -7.28 -11.84 -9.31
CA GLY A 121 -6.44 -13.03 -9.42
C GLY A 121 -4.97 -12.71 -9.66
N LEU A 122 -4.52 -11.51 -9.29
CA LEU A 122 -3.16 -11.02 -9.51
C LEU A 122 -2.28 -11.17 -8.27
N ALA A 123 -2.86 -11.55 -7.13
CA ALA A 123 -2.14 -11.85 -5.90
C ALA A 123 -1.51 -13.25 -5.92
N THR A 124 -0.47 -13.41 -6.73
CA THR A 124 0.26 -14.66 -6.86
C THR A 124 1.71 -14.50 -6.44
N LYS A 125 2.36 -15.61 -6.08
CA LYS A 125 3.79 -15.62 -5.69
C LYS A 125 4.71 -15.04 -6.77
N GLU A 126 4.33 -15.15 -8.04
CA GLU A 126 5.11 -14.63 -9.17
C GLU A 126 4.91 -13.13 -9.38
N LYS A 127 3.68 -12.63 -9.21
CA LYS A 127 3.32 -11.24 -9.54
C LYS A 127 3.46 -10.28 -8.37
N TYR A 128 3.14 -10.74 -7.16
CA TYR A 128 3.11 -9.87 -5.99
C TYR A 128 4.47 -9.28 -5.62
N PRO A 129 5.61 -9.97 -5.79
CA PRO A 129 6.93 -9.33 -5.62
C PRO A 129 7.13 -8.15 -6.57
N PHE A 130 6.68 -8.23 -7.83
CA PHE A 130 6.73 -7.11 -8.77
C PHE A 130 5.83 -5.96 -8.33
N LEU A 131 4.64 -6.24 -7.82
CA LEU A 131 3.76 -5.22 -7.23
C LEU A 131 4.46 -4.48 -6.09
N GLU A 132 5.16 -5.19 -5.20
CA GLU A 132 5.94 -4.59 -4.10
C GLU A 132 7.08 -3.69 -4.60
N TYR A 133 7.66 -3.95 -5.78
CA TYR A 133 8.59 -3.01 -6.41
C TYR A 133 7.91 -1.69 -6.80
N TYR A 134 6.67 -1.71 -7.31
CA TYR A 134 5.92 -0.49 -7.62
C TYR A 134 5.49 0.27 -6.36
N VAL A 135 5.15 -0.46 -5.30
CA VAL A 135 4.94 0.09 -3.96
C VAL A 135 6.22 0.79 -3.50
N GLY A 136 7.39 0.14 -3.56
CA GLY A 136 8.66 0.77 -3.19
C GLY A 136 9.04 1.99 -4.01
N ASN A 137 8.79 1.97 -5.32
CA ASN A 137 9.11 3.09 -6.20
C ASN A 137 8.18 4.30 -5.97
N GLU A 138 6.88 4.08 -5.85
CA GLU A 138 5.95 5.17 -5.52
C GLU A 138 6.25 5.74 -4.14
N TRP A 139 6.74 4.94 -3.20
CA TRP A 139 7.19 5.45 -1.90
C TRP A 139 8.39 6.37 -2.02
N PHE A 140 9.37 6.01 -2.85
CA PHE A 140 10.50 6.88 -3.14
C PHE A 140 10.05 8.20 -3.78
N VAL A 141 9.17 8.13 -4.78
CA VAL A 141 8.59 9.33 -5.43
C VAL A 141 7.83 10.19 -4.43
N ALA A 142 7.02 9.57 -3.57
CA ALA A 142 6.23 10.24 -2.55
C ALA A 142 7.12 10.95 -1.51
N ALA A 143 8.15 10.26 -1.03
CA ALA A 143 9.14 10.82 -0.10
C ALA A 143 9.89 12.03 -0.67
N VAL A 144 10.24 11.99 -1.95
CA VAL A 144 10.97 13.08 -2.62
C VAL A 144 10.04 14.26 -2.94
N ASN A 145 8.83 14.00 -3.42
CA ASN A 145 7.95 15.06 -3.97
C ASN A 145 6.96 15.65 -2.96
N TYR A 146 6.55 14.91 -1.93
CA TYR A 146 5.53 15.40 -0.97
C TYR A 146 6.11 16.10 0.26
N ARG A 147 7.44 16.25 0.38
CA ARG A 147 8.07 17.15 1.37
C ARG A 147 7.82 18.64 1.10
N CYS A 148 7.30 18.98 -0.08
CA CYS A 148 7.13 20.37 -0.55
C CYS A 148 5.70 20.92 -0.41
N PHE A 149 4.78 20.20 0.23
CA PHE A 149 3.40 20.64 0.49
C PHE A 149 3.14 20.85 1.97
#